data_AF-I8RIT3-F1
#
_entry.id   AF-I8RIT3-F1
#
_cell.length_a   1.000
_cell.length_b   1.000
_cell.length_c   1.000
_cell.angle_alpha   90.00
_cell.angle_beta   90.00
_cell.angle_gamma   90.00
#
_symmetry.space_group_name_H-M   'P 1'
#
loop_
_entity.id
_entity.type
_entity.pdbx_description
1 polymer ?
#
loop_
_entity_poly.entity_id
_entity_poly.type
_entity_poly.pdbx_seq_one_letter_code
_entity_poly.pdbx_strand_id
1 'polypeptide(L)'
;MARKKDDQGVRIQSGARQDKGKVYVDELYFRHVDQMERWRQEYEYSQSVENALIGISKLDYEEVDYTSLKVRNPWKERTVPDCSGVLEKVRIEEERKFVMPIIMHTGLLLIFLVVLLVSSNVIALWISGIGVVTLLVLVVMLLQKRHQEIERIVLEKQKEIDDWIENEERLIKEEKEKHEREEDERIKGIERLLAGDIAAIFAKIDQVLTAAPFPFHVSADIAVYMNIPSVKIWLPPKSIIPTQICSLQSSGRPSFQEKEIRTINKQYFELCAAISMRVMSLIYAHIPSFDIGYIYGMSKDGRNTECLFTSKLERSIVEDACHAANGLAALQILKATFDCDTSLSLIPFESDDPMEWDNVETKLVRNVHVDLF
;
A
#
# COMPACT_ATOMS: atom_id res chain seq x y z
N MET A 1 -88.26 -38.75 -31.11
CA MET A 1 -86.78 -38.78 -31.10
C MET A 1 -86.32 -38.85 -29.65
N ALA A 2 -85.65 -39.94 -29.28
CA ALA A 2 -85.05 -40.13 -27.97
C ALA A 2 -83.63 -40.66 -28.16
N ARG A 3 -82.61 -40.05 -27.53
CA ARG A 3 -81.58 -40.72 -26.71
C ARG A 3 -80.41 -39.79 -26.34
N LYS A 4 -80.05 -39.92 -25.05
CA LYS A 4 -78.73 -39.92 -24.38
C LYS A 4 -77.79 -38.73 -24.60
N LYS A 5 -77.51 -37.92 -23.56
CA LYS A 5 -76.54 -38.13 -22.45
C LYS A 5 -75.11 -38.39 -22.95
N ASP A 6 -74.25 -37.42 -22.73
CA ASP A 6 -72.85 -37.64 -22.32
C ASP A 6 -72.47 -36.61 -21.25
N ASP A 7 -72.15 -37.14 -20.08
CA ASP A 7 -71.51 -36.47 -18.95
C ASP A 7 -70.02 -36.29 -19.28
N GLN A 8 -69.51 -35.05 -19.22
CA GLN A 8 -68.10 -34.80 -18.96
C GLN A 8 -67.96 -33.90 -17.75
N GLY A 9 -67.50 -34.51 -16.66
CA GLY A 9 -67.25 -33.86 -15.38
C GLY A 9 -66.16 -32.79 -15.51
N VAL A 10 -66.56 -31.55 -15.24
CA VAL A 10 -65.62 -30.48 -14.94
C VAL A 10 -65.22 -30.64 -13.47
N ARG A 11 -64.06 -31.25 -13.23
CA ARG A 11 -63.36 -31.18 -11.94
C ARG A 11 -63.08 -29.71 -11.64
N ILE A 12 -63.85 -29.12 -10.73
CA ILE A 12 -63.53 -27.82 -10.14
C ILE A 12 -62.27 -28.01 -9.30
N GLN A 13 -61.10 -27.61 -9.83
CA GLN A 13 -59.89 -27.49 -9.04
C GLN A 13 -60.07 -26.34 -8.03
N SER A 14 -60.46 -26.71 -6.81
CA SER A 14 -60.46 -25.84 -5.63
C SER A 14 -59.03 -25.58 -5.13
N GLY A 15 -58.17 -25.01 -5.98
CA GLY A 15 -56.77 -24.67 -5.67
C GLY A 15 -56.34 -23.27 -6.10
N ALA A 16 -56.96 -22.69 -7.13
CA ALA A 16 -56.47 -21.47 -7.75
C ALA A 16 -56.80 -20.14 -7.01
N ARG A 17 -57.60 -20.18 -5.92
CA ARG A 17 -57.95 -18.97 -5.15
C ARG A 17 -57.05 -18.69 -3.95
N GLN A 18 -56.39 -19.71 -3.37
CA GLN A 18 -55.49 -19.53 -2.23
C GLN A 18 -54.09 -19.07 -2.65
N ASP A 19 -53.62 -19.47 -3.83
CA ASP A 19 -52.30 -19.09 -4.34
C ASP A 19 -52.22 -17.61 -4.72
N LYS A 20 -53.26 -17.04 -5.33
CA LYS A 20 -53.26 -15.61 -5.71
C LYS A 20 -53.17 -14.67 -4.52
N GLY A 21 -53.74 -15.06 -3.37
CA GLY A 21 -53.65 -14.30 -2.13
C GLY A 21 -52.25 -14.36 -1.50
N LYS A 22 -51.61 -15.54 -1.53
CA LYS A 22 -50.23 -15.69 -1.06
C LYS A 22 -49.24 -14.95 -1.95
N VAL A 23 -49.34 -15.09 -3.26
CA VAL A 23 -48.50 -14.37 -4.24
C VAL A 23 -48.64 -12.86 -4.07
N TYR A 24 -49.86 -12.34 -3.84
CA TYR A 24 -50.09 -10.91 -3.61
C TYR A 24 -49.52 -10.41 -2.27
N VAL A 25 -49.60 -11.22 -1.21
CA VAL A 25 -49.02 -10.90 0.11
C VAL A 25 -47.50 -10.93 0.07
N ASP A 26 -46.92 -11.92 -0.63
CA ASP A 26 -45.47 -12.03 -0.83
C ASP A 26 -44.96 -10.87 -1.68
N GLU A 27 -45.64 -10.51 -2.79
CA GLU A 27 -45.30 -9.34 -3.60
C GLU A 27 -45.37 -8.01 -2.81
N LEU A 28 -46.37 -7.83 -1.96
CA LEU A 28 -46.49 -6.66 -1.09
C LEU A 28 -45.38 -6.63 -0.04
N TYR A 29 -45.02 -7.78 0.52
CA TYR A 29 -43.92 -7.91 1.48
C TYR A 29 -42.57 -7.57 0.82
N PHE A 30 -42.28 -8.13 -0.35
CA PHE A 30 -41.06 -7.80 -1.11
C PHE A 30 -40.98 -6.32 -1.47
N ARG A 31 -42.08 -5.72 -1.93
CA ARG A 31 -42.12 -4.26 -2.20
C ARG A 31 -41.86 -3.42 -0.96
N HIS A 32 -42.36 -3.85 0.20
CA HIS A 32 -42.15 -3.13 1.45
C HIS A 32 -40.69 -3.26 1.92
N VAL A 33 -40.10 -4.45 1.84
CA VAL A 33 -38.69 -4.69 2.19
C VAL A 33 -37.76 -3.90 1.25
N ASP A 34 -37.96 -3.96 -0.06
CA ASP A 34 -37.20 -3.18 -1.04
C ASP A 34 -37.30 -1.67 -0.77
N GLN A 35 -38.48 -1.19 -0.38
CA GLN A 35 -38.69 0.20 -0.04
C GLN A 35 -37.97 0.61 1.24
N MET A 36 -37.99 -0.24 2.28
CA MET A 36 -37.24 0.00 3.51
C MET A 36 -35.73 -0.01 3.27
N GLU A 37 -35.25 -0.89 2.39
CA GLU A 37 -33.83 -0.98 2.06
C GLU A 37 -33.35 0.23 1.26
N ARG A 38 -34.14 0.71 0.29
CA ARG A 38 -33.85 2.00 -0.40
C ARG A 38 -33.80 3.17 0.56
N TRP A 39 -34.77 3.26 1.47
CA TRP A 39 -34.80 4.31 2.48
C TRP A 39 -33.61 4.25 3.43
N ARG A 40 -33.18 3.06 3.83
CA ARG A 40 -31.96 2.88 4.62
C ARG A 40 -30.74 3.34 3.82
N GLN A 41 -30.60 2.95 2.56
CA GLN A 41 -29.49 3.37 1.69
C GLN A 41 -29.44 4.89 1.50
N GLU A 42 -30.59 5.53 1.28
CA GLU A 42 -30.71 7.00 1.17
C GLU A 42 -30.29 7.70 2.47
N TYR A 43 -30.72 7.17 3.63
CA TYR A 43 -30.33 7.68 4.94
C TYR A 43 -28.82 7.49 5.19
N GLU A 44 -28.29 6.30 4.92
CA GLU A 44 -26.86 5.99 5.06
C GLU A 44 -25.99 6.88 4.17
N TYR A 45 -26.43 7.13 2.94
CA TYR A 45 -25.75 8.06 2.02
C TYR A 45 -25.79 9.50 2.54
N SER A 46 -26.95 9.99 2.99
CA SER A 46 -27.05 11.35 3.55
C SER A 46 -26.20 11.50 4.81
N GLN A 47 -26.15 10.46 5.65
CA GLN A 47 -25.34 10.48 6.87
C GLN A 47 -23.85 10.36 6.58
N SER A 48 -23.44 9.60 5.56
CA SER A 48 -22.03 9.48 5.17
C SER A 48 -21.47 10.81 4.66
N VAL A 49 -22.24 11.58 3.89
CA VAL A 49 -21.84 12.92 3.43
C VAL A 49 -21.71 13.88 4.62
N GLU A 50 -22.68 13.92 5.54
CA GLU A 50 -22.59 14.77 6.75
C GLU A 50 -21.39 14.38 7.64
N ASN A 51 -21.14 13.09 7.82
CA ASN A 51 -19.97 12.61 8.56
C ASN A 51 -18.67 12.98 7.87
N ALA A 52 -18.62 12.95 6.53
CA ALA A 52 -17.46 13.38 5.77
C ALA A 52 -17.19 14.89 5.91
N LEU A 53 -18.25 15.71 5.92
CA LEU A 53 -18.17 17.15 6.21
C LEU A 53 -17.67 17.45 7.62
N ILE A 54 -18.06 16.64 8.61
CA ILE A 54 -17.55 16.77 10.00
C ILE A 54 -16.12 16.25 10.11
N GLY A 55 -15.77 15.21 9.35
CA GLY A 55 -14.43 14.63 9.36
C GLY A 55 -13.38 15.60 8.82
N ILE A 56 -13.71 16.37 7.78
CA ILE A 56 -12.75 17.30 7.16
C ILE A 56 -12.49 18.55 7.99
N SER A 57 -13.44 18.97 8.84
CA SER A 57 -13.28 20.12 9.74
C SER A 57 -12.38 19.84 10.94
N LYS A 58 -12.02 18.57 11.18
CA LYS A 58 -10.97 18.21 12.13
C LYS A 58 -9.62 18.43 11.47
N LEU A 59 -8.98 19.52 11.85
CA LEU A 59 -7.65 19.88 11.39
C LEU A 59 -6.61 19.20 12.29
N ASP A 60 -5.52 18.79 11.68
CA ASP A 60 -4.37 18.20 12.35
C ASP A 60 -3.09 18.76 11.71
N TYR A 61 -2.09 18.98 12.54
CA TYR A 61 -0.79 19.51 12.14
C TYR A 61 0.30 18.88 13.01
N GLU A 62 1.10 18.04 12.38
CA GLU A 62 2.30 17.47 12.98
C GLU A 62 3.47 17.72 12.02
N GLU A 63 4.41 18.58 12.44
CA GLU A 63 5.58 18.89 11.62
C GLU A 63 6.48 17.66 11.51
N VAL A 64 6.89 17.35 10.27
CA VAL A 64 7.74 16.19 10.03
C VAL A 64 9.14 16.43 10.59
N ASP A 65 9.56 15.58 11.51
CA ASP A 65 10.92 15.61 12.05
C ASP A 65 11.94 15.08 11.03
N TYR A 66 12.40 15.96 10.15
CA TYR A 66 13.47 15.65 9.20
C TYR A 66 14.83 15.39 9.87
N THR A 67 15.02 15.76 11.14
CA THR A 67 16.30 15.53 11.83
C THR A 67 16.49 14.07 12.20
N SER A 68 15.45 13.41 12.72
CA SER A 68 15.47 11.96 12.94
C SER A 68 15.50 11.20 11.62
N LEU A 69 14.79 11.67 10.59
CA LEU A 69 14.81 11.05 9.27
C LEU A 69 16.18 11.15 8.60
N LYS A 70 17.03 12.14 8.88
CA LYS A 70 18.41 12.18 8.34
C LYS A 70 19.31 11.06 8.86
N VAL A 71 18.96 10.42 9.97
CA VAL A 71 19.78 9.35 10.55
C VAL A 71 19.82 8.18 9.58
N ARG A 72 21.04 7.66 9.34
CA ARG A 72 21.25 6.54 8.41
C ARG A 72 20.79 5.24 9.04
N ASN A 73 19.99 4.47 8.31
CA ASN A 73 19.55 3.16 8.74
C ASN A 73 20.70 2.16 8.57
N PRO A 74 21.14 1.48 9.65
CA PRO A 74 22.25 0.55 9.56
C PRO A 74 21.88 -0.67 8.71
N TRP A 75 22.81 -1.12 7.89
CA TRP A 75 22.67 -2.37 7.15
C TRP A 75 22.57 -3.55 8.11
N LYS A 76 21.58 -4.42 7.90
CA LYS A 76 21.44 -5.66 8.67
C LYS A 76 22.25 -6.75 7.99
N GLU A 77 23.38 -7.09 8.59
CA GLU A 77 24.32 -8.07 8.03
C GLU A 77 23.67 -9.46 7.94
N ARG A 78 23.68 -10.05 6.74
CA ARG A 78 23.32 -11.45 6.51
C ARG A 78 24.58 -12.30 6.67
N THR A 79 24.45 -13.42 7.36
CA THR A 79 25.53 -14.39 7.55
C THR A 79 25.52 -15.42 6.44
N VAL A 80 26.70 -15.79 5.95
CA VAL A 80 26.87 -16.91 5.02
C VAL A 80 26.53 -18.21 5.75
N PRO A 81 25.67 -19.07 5.20
CA PRO A 81 25.34 -20.36 5.80
C PRO A 81 26.57 -21.28 5.92
N ASP A 82 26.66 -22.01 7.03
CA ASP A 82 27.74 -22.97 7.28
C ASP A 82 27.55 -24.26 6.46
N CYS A 83 28.50 -24.53 5.55
CA CYS A 83 28.51 -25.70 4.69
C CYS A 83 29.37 -26.87 5.21
N SER A 84 30.02 -26.73 6.37
CA SER A 84 30.94 -27.75 6.92
C SER A 84 30.28 -29.13 7.04
N GLY A 85 29.03 -29.19 7.47
CA GLY A 85 28.26 -30.43 7.60
C GLY A 85 27.84 -31.07 6.27
N VAL A 86 27.96 -30.38 5.13
CA VAL A 86 27.60 -30.92 3.80
C VAL A 86 28.70 -31.85 3.29
N LEU A 87 29.97 -31.44 3.44
CA LEU A 87 31.13 -32.22 3.01
C LEU A 87 31.22 -33.57 3.74
N GLU A 88 30.99 -33.55 5.05
CA GLU A 88 31.04 -34.75 5.88
C GLU A 88 29.93 -35.74 5.50
N LYS A 89 28.71 -35.25 5.22
CA LYS A 89 27.60 -36.08 4.75
C LYS A 89 27.91 -36.75 3.42
N VAL A 90 28.44 -36.00 2.44
CA VAL A 90 28.81 -36.54 1.13
C VAL A 90 29.91 -37.60 1.26
N ARG A 91 30.94 -37.35 2.09
CA ARG A 91 32.00 -38.34 2.35
C ARG A 91 31.41 -39.65 2.90
N ILE A 92 30.54 -39.57 3.91
CA ILE A 92 29.95 -40.76 4.55
C ILE A 92 29.05 -41.54 3.58
N GLU A 93 28.27 -40.83 2.75
CA GLU A 93 27.42 -41.47 1.74
C GLU A 93 28.22 -42.23 0.68
N GLU A 94 29.33 -41.65 0.20
CA GLU A 94 30.20 -42.31 -0.77
C GLU A 94 30.99 -43.46 -0.15
N GLU A 95 31.47 -43.31 1.09
CA GLU A 95 32.15 -44.40 1.81
C GLU A 95 31.25 -45.64 1.94
N ARG A 96 29.97 -45.44 2.21
CA ARG A 96 29.00 -46.52 2.40
C ARG A 96 28.85 -47.43 1.18
N LYS A 97 29.05 -46.92 -0.04
CA LYS A 97 28.95 -47.71 -1.29
C LYS A 97 30.04 -48.77 -1.41
N PHE A 98 31.20 -48.55 -0.80
CA PHE A 98 32.34 -49.46 -0.87
C PHE A 98 32.41 -50.46 0.29
N VAL A 99 31.66 -50.25 1.38
CA VAL A 99 31.69 -51.12 2.56
C VAL A 99 31.25 -52.55 2.23
N MET A 100 30.10 -52.73 1.57
CA MET A 100 29.55 -54.07 1.29
C MET A 100 30.42 -54.89 0.30
N PRO A 101 30.91 -54.32 -0.82
CA PRO A 101 31.84 -55.02 -1.71
C PRO A 101 33.13 -55.46 -1.02
N ILE A 102 33.73 -54.60 -0.18
CA ILE A 102 34.97 -54.92 0.55
C ILE A 102 34.73 -56.07 1.54
N ILE A 103 33.65 -56.03 2.33
CA ILE A 103 33.29 -57.10 3.27
C ILE A 103 33.08 -58.43 2.52
N MET A 104 32.37 -58.41 1.40
CA MET A 104 32.14 -59.62 0.60
C MET A 104 33.44 -60.23 0.09
N HIS A 105 34.34 -59.43 -0.51
CA HIS A 105 35.59 -59.93 -1.09
C HIS A 105 36.60 -60.38 -0.03
N THR A 106 36.69 -59.68 1.11
CA THR A 106 37.53 -60.08 2.25
C THR A 106 37.02 -61.36 2.91
N GLY A 107 35.70 -61.52 3.06
CA GLY A 107 35.10 -62.77 3.54
C GLY A 107 35.38 -63.95 2.61
N LEU A 108 35.27 -63.74 1.29
CA LEU A 108 35.57 -64.76 0.29
C LEU A 108 37.06 -65.14 0.26
N LEU A 109 37.94 -64.15 0.45
CA LEU A 109 39.39 -64.35 0.56
C LEU A 109 39.74 -65.22 1.78
N LEU A 110 39.13 -64.96 2.94
CA LEU A 110 39.28 -65.78 4.14
C LEU A 110 38.87 -67.25 3.89
N ILE A 111 37.75 -67.48 3.20
CA ILE A 111 37.28 -68.83 2.85
C ILE A 111 38.33 -69.55 1.98
N PHE A 112 38.83 -68.91 0.93
CA PHE A 112 39.86 -69.50 0.06
C PHE A 112 41.16 -69.78 0.81
N LEU A 113 41.55 -68.92 1.77
CA LEU A 113 42.75 -69.09 2.59
C LEU A 113 42.62 -70.30 3.54
N VAL A 114 41.44 -70.49 4.13
CA VAL A 114 41.14 -71.68 4.95
C VAL A 114 41.16 -72.96 4.12
N VAL A 115 40.60 -72.96 2.90
CA VAL A 115 40.65 -74.12 2.00
C VAL A 115 42.10 -74.45 1.60
N LEU A 116 42.94 -73.43 1.40
CA LEU A 116 44.35 -73.59 1.07
C LEU A 116 45.15 -74.20 2.23
N LEU A 117 44.81 -73.87 3.48
CA LEU A 117 45.45 -74.41 4.69
C LEU A 117 45.01 -75.86 5.03
N VAL A 118 43.77 -76.24 4.71
CA VAL A 118 43.18 -77.52 5.14
C VAL A 118 43.21 -78.60 4.05
N SER A 119 43.25 -78.22 2.76
CA SER A 119 43.15 -79.20 1.67
C SER A 119 44.49 -79.90 1.36
N SER A 120 44.44 -81.23 1.24
CA SER A 120 45.56 -82.07 0.75
C SER A 120 45.46 -82.40 -0.74
N ASN A 121 44.41 -81.90 -1.42
CA ASN A 121 44.15 -82.17 -2.83
C ASN A 121 44.85 -81.12 -3.72
N VAL A 122 45.73 -81.59 -4.61
CA VAL A 122 46.51 -80.75 -5.53
C VAL A 122 45.62 -79.82 -6.37
N ILE A 123 44.47 -80.31 -6.85
CA ILE A 123 43.54 -79.52 -7.67
C ILE A 123 42.92 -78.37 -6.82
N ALA A 124 42.59 -78.64 -5.57
CA ALA A 124 42.04 -77.65 -4.64
C ALA A 124 43.08 -76.57 -4.27
N LEU A 125 44.36 -76.94 -4.15
CA LEU A 125 45.46 -76.00 -3.90
C LEU A 125 45.69 -75.04 -5.08
N TRP A 126 45.63 -75.54 -6.33
CA TRP A 126 45.76 -74.66 -7.51
C TRP A 126 44.58 -73.68 -7.65
N ILE A 127 43.34 -74.16 -7.48
CA ILE A 127 42.15 -73.31 -7.59
C ILE A 127 42.12 -72.26 -6.46
N SER A 128 42.43 -72.66 -5.23
CA SER A 128 42.48 -71.73 -4.10
C SER A 128 43.63 -70.73 -4.21
N GLY A 129 44.82 -71.15 -4.66
CA GLY A 129 45.96 -70.25 -4.87
C GLY A 129 45.67 -69.15 -5.89
N ILE A 130 45.09 -69.50 -7.04
CA ILE A 130 44.67 -68.53 -8.06
C ILE A 130 43.52 -67.63 -7.52
N GLY A 131 42.58 -68.22 -6.78
CA GLY A 131 41.48 -67.50 -6.12
C GLY A 131 41.98 -66.45 -5.12
N VAL A 132 42.96 -66.79 -4.28
CA VAL A 132 43.55 -65.84 -3.31
C VAL A 132 44.23 -64.68 -4.02
N VAL A 133 45.09 -64.95 -5.01
CA VAL A 133 45.82 -63.88 -5.73
C VAL A 133 44.85 -62.95 -6.46
N THR A 134 43.84 -63.49 -7.14
CA THR A 134 42.84 -62.68 -7.86
C THR A 134 41.98 -61.83 -6.92
N LEU A 135 41.52 -62.39 -5.79
CA LEU A 135 40.77 -61.64 -4.78
C LEU A 135 41.60 -60.55 -4.13
N LEU A 136 42.89 -60.81 -3.89
CA LEU A 136 43.80 -59.84 -3.28
C LEU A 136 44.03 -58.64 -4.23
N VAL A 137 44.21 -58.90 -5.52
CA VAL A 137 44.25 -57.85 -6.56
C VAL A 137 42.94 -57.06 -6.62
N LEU A 138 41.79 -57.75 -6.59
CA LEU A 138 40.47 -57.10 -6.60
C LEU A 138 40.25 -56.19 -5.38
N VAL A 139 40.63 -56.64 -4.18
CA VAL A 139 40.53 -55.84 -2.95
C VAL A 139 41.43 -54.61 -3.03
N VAL A 140 42.67 -54.75 -3.52
CA VAL A 140 43.59 -53.62 -3.71
C VAL A 140 43.03 -52.62 -4.73
N MET A 141 42.51 -53.09 -5.87
CA MET A 141 41.87 -52.22 -6.87
C MET A 141 40.64 -51.50 -6.30
N LEU A 142 39.81 -52.19 -5.51
CA LEU A 142 38.64 -51.59 -4.86
C LEU A 142 39.02 -50.52 -3.84
N LEU A 143 40.09 -50.74 -3.07
CA LEU A 143 40.60 -49.76 -2.12
C LEU A 143 41.19 -48.52 -2.81
N GLN A 144 41.96 -48.73 -3.89
CA GLN A 144 42.48 -47.62 -4.70
C GLN A 144 41.35 -46.83 -5.35
N LYS A 145 40.35 -47.52 -5.92
CA LYS A 145 39.18 -46.88 -6.52
C LYS A 145 38.37 -46.09 -5.50
N ARG A 146 38.13 -46.64 -4.30
CA ARG A 146 37.47 -45.94 -3.18
C ARG A 146 38.20 -44.63 -2.88
N HIS A 147 39.51 -44.67 -2.73
CA HIS A 147 40.28 -43.48 -2.34
C HIS A 147 40.19 -42.38 -3.40
N GLN A 148 40.41 -42.75 -4.68
CA GLN A 148 40.34 -41.80 -5.81
C GLN A 148 38.94 -41.21 -6.00
N GLU A 149 37.89 -42.03 -5.85
CA GLU A 149 36.51 -41.60 -6.08
C GLU A 149 36.00 -40.70 -4.95
N ILE A 150 36.33 -41.01 -3.69
CA ILE A 150 36.02 -40.14 -2.55
C ILE A 150 36.78 -38.81 -2.66
N GLU A 151 38.09 -38.83 -2.95
CA GLU A 151 38.87 -37.60 -3.10
C GLU A 151 38.31 -36.72 -4.22
N ARG A 152 37.95 -37.31 -5.36
CA ARG A 152 37.37 -36.58 -6.47
C ARG A 152 36.05 -35.92 -6.11
N ILE A 153 35.13 -36.65 -5.49
CA ILE A 153 33.80 -36.14 -5.12
C ILE A 153 33.89 -35.08 -4.03
N VAL A 154 34.75 -35.29 -3.02
CA VAL A 154 34.98 -34.30 -1.97
C VAL A 154 35.56 -33.01 -2.56
N LEU A 155 36.50 -33.10 -3.50
CA LEU A 155 37.09 -31.93 -4.16
C LEU A 155 36.08 -31.21 -5.07
N GLU A 156 35.27 -31.95 -5.81
CA GLU A 156 34.19 -31.40 -6.64
C GLU A 156 33.14 -30.67 -5.78
N LYS A 157 32.72 -31.28 -4.66
CA LYS A 157 31.79 -30.63 -3.72
C LYS A 157 32.39 -29.47 -2.95
N GLN A 158 33.66 -29.54 -2.59
CA GLN A 158 34.37 -28.39 -2.02
C GLN A 158 34.33 -27.21 -2.98
N LYS A 159 34.64 -27.45 -4.26
CA LYS A 159 34.60 -26.40 -5.27
C LYS A 159 33.20 -25.84 -5.48
N GLU A 160 32.16 -26.67 -5.54
CA GLU A 160 30.77 -26.20 -5.61
C GLU A 160 30.39 -25.33 -4.40
N ILE A 161 30.84 -25.72 -3.20
CA ILE A 161 30.59 -24.95 -1.97
C ILE A 161 31.35 -23.63 -2.00
N ASP A 162 32.62 -23.62 -2.39
CA ASP A 162 33.43 -22.41 -2.49
C ASP A 162 32.85 -21.44 -3.53
N ASP A 163 32.47 -21.94 -4.71
CA ASP A 163 31.82 -21.16 -5.78
C ASP A 163 30.46 -20.60 -5.29
N TRP A 164 29.72 -21.35 -4.48
CA TRP A 164 28.45 -20.88 -3.90
C TRP A 164 28.66 -19.81 -2.82
N ILE A 165 29.64 -20.01 -1.92
CA ILE A 165 30.02 -19.03 -0.89
C ILE A 165 30.45 -17.72 -1.55
N GLU A 166 31.32 -17.78 -2.56
CA GLU A 166 31.77 -16.59 -3.29
C GLU A 166 30.61 -15.84 -3.94
N ASN A 167 29.65 -16.57 -4.53
CA ASN A 167 28.45 -15.97 -5.09
C ASN A 167 27.55 -15.32 -4.02
N GLU A 168 27.36 -15.96 -2.87
CA GLU A 168 26.56 -15.43 -1.76
C GLU A 168 27.22 -14.18 -1.16
N GLU A 169 28.54 -14.21 -0.95
CA GLU A 169 29.32 -13.04 -0.51
C GLU A 169 29.21 -11.88 -1.50
N ARG A 170 29.27 -12.16 -2.81
CA ARG A 170 29.06 -11.15 -3.85
C ARG A 170 27.65 -10.56 -3.77
N LEU A 171 26.61 -11.39 -3.61
CA LEU A 171 25.24 -10.92 -3.48
C LEU A 171 25.03 -10.06 -2.24
N ILE A 172 25.56 -10.47 -1.09
CA ILE A 172 25.50 -9.69 0.16
C ILE A 172 26.20 -8.34 -0.03
N LYS A 173 27.34 -8.31 -0.71
CA LYS A 173 28.07 -7.08 -1.02
C LYS A 173 27.27 -6.16 -1.96
N GLU A 174 26.69 -6.71 -3.03
CA GLU A 174 25.85 -5.96 -3.97
C GLU A 174 24.59 -5.39 -3.29
N GLU A 175 23.92 -6.18 -2.45
CA GLU A 175 22.78 -5.73 -1.65
C GLU A 175 23.17 -4.61 -0.67
N LYS A 176 24.33 -4.74 0.00
CA LYS A 176 24.86 -3.71 0.89
C LYS A 176 25.17 -2.42 0.13
N GLU A 177 25.87 -2.50 -1.00
CA GLU A 177 26.17 -1.33 -1.85
C GLU A 177 24.90 -0.69 -2.40
N LYS A 178 23.85 -1.47 -2.68
CA LYS A 178 22.55 -0.95 -3.08
C LYS A 178 21.87 -0.21 -1.92
N HIS A 179 21.81 -0.81 -0.73
CA HIS A 179 21.25 -0.16 0.47
C HIS A 179 21.97 1.13 0.82
N GLU A 180 23.31 1.14 0.76
CA GLU A 180 24.11 2.33 1.02
C GLU A 180 23.82 3.45 0.01
N ARG A 181 23.66 3.11 -1.28
CA ARG A 181 23.26 4.09 -2.32
C ARG A 181 21.85 4.63 -2.08
N GLU A 182 20.89 3.77 -1.78
CA GLU A 182 19.50 4.17 -1.49
C GLU A 182 19.44 5.09 -0.26
N GLU A 183 20.18 4.78 0.79
CA GLU A 183 20.29 5.65 1.98
C GLU A 183 20.95 6.99 1.66
N ASP A 184 22.01 7.01 0.84
CA ASP A 184 22.66 8.25 0.42
C ASP A 184 21.74 9.12 -0.44
N GLU A 185 20.97 8.52 -1.35
CA GLU A 185 19.97 9.21 -2.17
C GLU A 185 18.83 9.78 -1.31
N ARG A 186 18.36 8.99 -0.34
CA ARG A 186 17.33 9.41 0.62
C ARG A 186 17.78 10.61 1.45
N ILE A 187 18.98 10.55 2.02
CA ILE A 187 19.55 11.65 2.83
C ILE A 187 19.76 12.89 1.95
N LYS A 188 20.33 12.75 0.75
CA LYS A 188 20.50 13.87 -0.19
C LYS A 188 19.16 14.49 -0.59
N GLY A 189 18.11 13.68 -0.77
CA GLY A 189 16.76 14.15 -1.03
C GLY A 189 16.22 15.02 0.11
N ILE A 190 16.39 14.57 1.35
CA ILE A 190 16.00 15.34 2.55
C ILE A 190 16.82 16.63 2.68
N GLU A 191 18.13 16.59 2.43
CA GLU A 191 18.98 17.78 2.46
C GLU A 191 18.57 18.82 1.42
N ARG A 192 18.25 18.39 0.19
CA ARG A 192 17.72 19.29 -0.86
C ARG A 192 16.40 19.92 -0.44
N LEU A 193 15.49 19.14 0.14
CA LEU A 193 14.22 19.64 0.63
C LEU A 193 14.40 20.71 1.72
N LEU A 194 15.28 20.46 2.70
CA LEU A 194 15.60 21.44 3.76
C LEU A 194 16.33 22.67 3.24
N ALA A 195 17.14 22.54 2.19
CA ALA A 195 17.77 23.66 1.51
C ALA A 195 16.78 24.48 0.65
N GLY A 196 15.53 24.02 0.53
CA GLY A 196 14.52 24.67 -0.29
C GLY A 196 14.74 24.49 -1.79
N ASP A 197 15.30 23.35 -2.21
CA ASP A 197 15.40 23.03 -3.63
C ASP A 197 13.99 22.84 -4.24
N ILE A 198 13.69 23.64 -5.26
CA ILE A 198 12.34 23.72 -5.85
C ILE A 198 11.87 22.36 -6.41
N ALA A 199 12.78 21.57 -6.99
CA ALA A 199 12.42 20.26 -7.54
C ALA A 199 12.09 19.27 -6.42
N ALA A 200 12.87 19.26 -5.34
CA ALA A 200 12.57 18.46 -4.15
C ALA A 200 11.25 18.87 -3.49
N ILE A 201 10.97 20.18 -3.41
CA ILE A 201 9.71 20.72 -2.89
C ILE A 201 8.52 20.19 -3.70
N PHE A 202 8.52 20.34 -5.03
CA PHE A 202 7.39 19.88 -5.84
C PHE A 202 7.20 18.37 -5.80
N ALA A 203 8.28 17.59 -5.86
CA ALA A 203 8.20 16.15 -5.71
C ALA A 203 7.57 15.75 -4.37
N LYS A 204 7.90 16.48 -3.29
CA LYS A 204 7.33 16.22 -1.97
C LYS A 204 5.88 16.67 -1.85
N ILE A 205 5.51 17.82 -2.40
CA ILE A 205 4.13 18.32 -2.45
C ILE A 205 3.23 17.33 -3.20
N ASP A 206 3.64 16.91 -4.39
CA ASP A 206 2.91 15.94 -5.21
C ASP A 206 2.70 14.63 -4.44
N GLN A 207 3.77 14.07 -3.87
CA GLN A 207 3.71 12.85 -3.06
C GLN A 207 2.72 12.96 -1.88
N VAL A 208 2.77 14.07 -1.12
CA VAL A 208 2.00 14.24 0.11
C VAL A 208 0.53 14.51 -0.20
N LEU A 209 0.26 15.39 -1.16
CA LEU A 209 -1.10 15.80 -1.49
C LEU A 209 -1.87 14.68 -2.21
N THR A 210 -1.24 13.93 -3.12
CA THR A 210 -1.89 12.79 -3.79
C THR A 210 -2.12 11.60 -2.85
N ALA A 211 -1.30 11.44 -1.81
CA ALA A 211 -1.49 10.39 -0.80
C ALA A 211 -2.54 10.73 0.27
N ALA A 212 -2.87 12.02 0.44
CA ALA A 212 -3.81 12.47 1.45
C ALA A 212 -5.26 12.19 1.01
N PRO A 213 -6.08 11.53 1.85
CA PRO A 213 -7.46 11.25 1.49
C PRO A 213 -8.32 12.51 1.59
N PHE A 214 -9.07 12.82 0.54
CA PHE A 214 -10.09 13.86 0.53
C PHE A 214 -11.49 13.28 0.26
N PRO A 215 -12.53 13.66 1.02
CA PRO A 215 -13.87 13.12 0.80
C PRO A 215 -14.55 13.64 -0.48
N PHE A 216 -14.00 14.68 -1.11
CA PHE A 216 -14.53 15.31 -2.30
C PHE A 216 -13.40 15.62 -3.26
N HIS A 217 -13.73 15.67 -4.56
CA HIS A 217 -12.78 16.08 -5.58
C HIS A 217 -12.36 17.54 -5.38
N VAL A 218 -11.09 17.76 -5.14
CA VAL A 218 -10.46 19.08 -4.99
C VAL A 218 -9.22 19.09 -5.87
N SER A 219 -8.83 20.24 -6.40
CA SER A 219 -7.52 20.36 -7.03
C SER A 219 -6.80 21.62 -6.58
N ALA A 220 -5.48 21.62 -6.65
CA ALA A 220 -4.65 22.73 -6.21
C ALA A 220 -3.64 23.10 -7.30
N ASP A 221 -3.61 24.38 -7.66
CA ASP A 221 -2.54 24.99 -8.44
C ASP A 221 -1.56 25.64 -7.47
N ILE A 222 -0.33 25.14 -7.43
CA ILE A 222 0.70 25.60 -6.52
C ILE A 222 1.82 26.23 -7.33
N ALA A 223 2.01 27.52 -7.13
CA ALA A 223 3.10 28.29 -7.69
C ALA A 223 4.14 28.58 -6.60
N VAL A 224 5.43 28.51 -6.90
CA VAL A 224 6.50 28.79 -5.93
C VAL A 224 7.55 29.71 -6.54
N TYR A 225 7.93 30.74 -5.79
CA TYR A 225 9.05 31.63 -6.08
C TYR A 225 9.75 32.02 -4.77
N MET A 226 11.09 31.88 -4.73
CA MET A 226 11.91 32.12 -3.54
C MET A 226 11.38 31.45 -2.25
N ASN A 227 10.92 30.19 -2.35
CA ASN A 227 10.31 29.43 -1.25
C ASN A 227 9.07 30.06 -0.61
N ILE A 228 8.40 30.98 -1.32
CA ILE A 228 7.07 31.47 -0.97
C ILE A 228 6.09 30.74 -1.87
N PRO A 229 5.17 29.91 -1.35
CA PRO A 229 4.13 29.28 -2.15
C PRO A 229 2.91 30.21 -2.31
N SER A 230 2.32 30.20 -3.50
CA SER A 230 0.98 30.70 -3.80
C SER A 230 0.11 29.50 -4.18
N VAL A 231 -0.82 29.14 -3.30
CA VAL A 231 -1.65 27.93 -3.41
C VAL A 231 -3.09 28.33 -3.75
N LYS A 232 -3.52 28.03 -4.97
CA LYS A 232 -4.89 28.23 -5.44
C LYS A 232 -5.64 26.91 -5.38
N ILE A 233 -6.63 26.82 -4.49
CA ILE A 233 -7.40 25.59 -4.26
C ILE A 233 -8.74 25.71 -4.94
N TRP A 234 -9.01 24.82 -5.89
CA TRP A 234 -10.29 24.69 -6.56
C TRP A 234 -11.27 23.95 -5.68
N LEU A 235 -12.14 24.73 -5.04
CA LEU A 235 -13.13 24.27 -4.08
C LEU A 235 -14.26 23.49 -4.77
N PRO A 236 -14.84 22.51 -4.07
CA PRO A 236 -15.94 21.74 -4.62
C PRO A 236 -17.20 22.61 -4.79
N PRO A 237 -18.13 22.23 -5.69
CA PRO A 237 -19.36 22.98 -5.88
C PRO A 237 -20.25 22.91 -4.63
N LYS A 238 -21.00 23.99 -4.39
CA LYS A 238 -21.96 24.11 -3.28
C LYS A 238 -23.04 23.02 -3.25
N SER A 239 -23.33 22.40 -4.39
CA SER A 239 -24.29 21.29 -4.52
C SER A 239 -23.92 20.05 -3.71
N ILE A 240 -22.67 19.92 -3.23
CA ILE A 240 -22.26 18.83 -2.35
C ILE A 240 -22.91 18.93 -0.97
N ILE A 241 -23.27 20.14 -0.51
CA ILE A 241 -23.90 20.31 0.79
C ILE A 241 -25.36 19.84 0.71
N PRO A 242 -25.78 18.85 1.53
CA PRO A 242 -27.16 18.40 1.55
C PRO A 242 -28.11 19.55 1.92
N THR A 243 -29.14 19.76 1.11
CA THR A 243 -30.16 20.80 1.35
C THR A 243 -31.20 20.39 2.40
N GLN A 244 -31.23 19.11 2.76
CA GLN A 244 -32.18 18.53 3.70
C GLN A 244 -31.45 17.76 4.80
N ILE A 245 -32.03 17.75 6.00
CA ILE A 245 -31.60 16.89 7.11
C ILE A 245 -32.45 15.63 7.04
N CYS A 246 -31.79 14.48 6.91
CA CYS A 246 -32.44 13.18 6.93
C CYS A 246 -32.45 12.60 8.35
N SER A 247 -33.62 12.19 8.84
CA SER A 247 -33.78 11.54 10.14
C SER A 247 -34.66 10.30 10.01
N LEU A 248 -34.31 9.21 10.70
CA LEU A 248 -35.08 7.98 10.65
C LEU A 248 -36.21 8.01 11.70
N GLN A 249 -37.46 7.91 11.26
CA GLN A 249 -38.59 7.78 12.17
C GLN A 249 -38.63 6.38 12.81
N SER A 250 -39.36 6.22 13.92
CA SER A 250 -39.58 4.92 14.58
C SER A 250 -40.25 3.87 13.67
N SER A 251 -40.91 4.32 12.60
CA SER A 251 -41.49 3.48 11.54
C SER A 251 -40.46 2.97 10.53
N GLY A 252 -39.19 3.37 10.63
CA GLY A 252 -38.14 3.10 9.66
C GLY A 252 -38.23 3.94 8.38
N ARG A 253 -39.15 4.91 8.32
CA ARG A 253 -39.29 5.84 7.19
C ARG A 253 -38.35 7.05 7.39
N PRO A 254 -37.63 7.50 6.34
CA PRO A 254 -36.82 8.70 6.41
C PRO A 254 -37.74 9.92 6.39
N SER A 255 -37.44 10.86 7.26
CA SER A 255 -38.08 12.16 7.36
C SER A 255 -37.06 13.21 6.97
N PHE A 256 -37.42 14.02 5.98
CA PHE A 256 -36.60 15.07 5.44
C PHE A 256 -37.08 16.43 5.94
N GLN A 257 -36.17 17.23 6.46
CA GLN A 257 -36.42 18.61 6.83
C GLN A 257 -35.52 19.52 6.00
N GLU A 258 -36.09 20.49 5.30
CA GLU A 258 -35.31 21.47 4.52
C GLU A 258 -34.46 22.34 5.45
N LYS A 259 -33.20 22.55 5.07
CA LYS A 259 -32.30 23.47 5.76
C LYS A 259 -32.54 24.89 5.29
N GLU A 260 -32.41 25.84 6.21
CA GLU A 260 -32.36 27.25 5.85
C GLU A 260 -31.13 27.53 4.97
N ILE A 261 -31.29 28.42 3.97
CA ILE A 261 -30.23 28.81 3.03
C ILE A 261 -28.98 29.29 3.78
N ARG A 262 -29.17 30.07 4.85
CA ARG A 262 -28.08 30.56 5.69
C ARG A 262 -27.26 29.43 6.32
N THR A 263 -27.91 28.34 6.72
CA THR A 263 -27.24 27.16 7.30
C THR A 263 -26.45 26.41 6.25
N ILE A 264 -27.00 26.26 5.03
CA ILE A 264 -26.30 25.66 3.89
C ILE A 264 -25.05 26.49 3.55
N ASN A 265 -25.18 27.82 3.47
CA ASN A 265 -24.07 28.73 3.17
C ASN A 265 -22.97 28.64 4.23
N LYS A 266 -23.35 28.60 5.51
CA LYS A 266 -22.41 28.43 6.62
C LYS A 266 -21.67 27.08 6.52
N GLN A 267 -22.37 25.98 6.27
CA GLN A 267 -21.75 24.66 6.10
C GLN A 267 -20.80 24.64 4.89
N TYR A 268 -21.18 25.28 3.79
CA TYR A 268 -20.32 25.39 2.61
C TYR A 268 -19.06 26.20 2.89
N PHE A 269 -19.18 27.34 3.56
CA PHE A 269 -18.01 28.15 3.90
C PHE A 269 -17.06 27.40 4.85
N GLU A 270 -17.62 26.74 5.86
CA GLU A 270 -16.87 25.87 6.77
C GLU A 270 -16.12 24.75 6.03
N LEU A 271 -16.77 24.09 5.07
CA LEU A 271 -16.13 23.09 4.22
C LEU A 271 -14.95 23.68 3.44
N CYS A 272 -15.16 24.82 2.79
CA CYS A 272 -14.14 25.46 1.97
C CYS A 272 -12.91 25.86 2.81
N ALA A 273 -13.18 26.40 4.00
CA ALA A 273 -12.17 26.74 4.99
C ALA A 273 -11.39 25.51 5.45
N ALA A 274 -12.09 24.42 5.79
CA ALA A 274 -11.50 23.18 6.26
C ALA A 274 -10.62 22.50 5.19
N ILE A 275 -11.09 22.41 3.93
CA ILE A 275 -10.30 21.89 2.81
C ILE A 275 -9.01 22.70 2.66
N SER A 276 -9.16 24.02 2.68
CA SER A 276 -8.04 24.94 2.49
C SER A 276 -6.99 24.81 3.58
N MET A 277 -7.43 24.76 4.83
CA MET A 277 -6.55 24.53 5.97
C MET A 277 -5.87 23.17 5.92
N ARG A 278 -6.58 22.12 5.52
CA ARG A 278 -6.00 20.78 5.41
C ARG A 278 -4.92 20.70 4.32
N VAL A 279 -5.12 21.33 3.17
CA VAL A 279 -4.10 21.40 2.13
C VAL A 279 -2.88 22.17 2.64
N MET A 280 -3.08 23.32 3.30
CA MET A 280 -1.94 24.09 3.83
C MET A 280 -1.23 23.39 4.98
N SER A 281 -1.97 22.71 5.85
CA SER A 281 -1.36 21.95 6.95
C SER A 281 -0.44 20.86 6.41
N LEU A 282 -0.89 20.12 5.40
CA LEU A 282 -0.07 19.11 4.72
C LEU A 282 1.18 19.71 4.08
N ILE A 283 1.05 20.83 3.36
CA ILE A 283 2.19 21.50 2.72
C ILE A 283 3.18 21.98 3.79
N TYR A 284 2.74 22.70 4.81
CA TYR A 284 3.62 23.28 5.82
C TYR A 284 4.26 22.22 6.73
N ALA A 285 3.52 21.16 7.08
CA ALA A 285 4.05 20.06 7.86
C ALA A 285 5.20 19.32 7.14
N HIS A 286 5.15 19.25 5.81
CA HIS A 286 6.10 18.47 5.02
C HIS A 286 7.16 19.31 4.31
N ILE A 287 6.95 20.61 4.09
CA ILE A 287 7.90 21.49 3.40
C ILE A 287 8.48 22.49 4.41
N PRO A 288 9.64 22.22 5.02
CA PRO A 288 10.19 23.03 6.11
C PRO A 288 10.75 24.38 5.66
N SER A 289 11.08 24.54 4.37
CA SER A 289 11.66 25.77 3.82
C SER A 289 10.66 26.91 3.63
N PHE A 290 9.37 26.65 3.81
CA PHE A 290 8.31 27.66 3.66
C PHE A 290 8.02 28.36 4.98
N ASP A 291 8.38 29.64 5.07
CA ASP A 291 8.07 30.46 6.25
C ASP A 291 6.76 31.23 6.08
N ILE A 292 6.52 31.73 4.87
CA ILE A 292 5.37 32.57 4.50
C ILE A 292 4.80 32.05 3.20
N GLY A 293 3.48 32.10 3.05
CA GLY A 293 2.80 31.71 1.82
C GLY A 293 1.40 32.30 1.72
N TYR A 294 0.76 32.06 0.58
CA TYR A 294 -0.55 32.60 0.26
C TYR A 294 -1.48 31.45 -0.13
N ILE A 295 -2.71 31.53 0.35
CA ILE A 295 -3.78 30.61 -0.02
C ILE A 295 -4.95 31.37 -0.63
N TYR A 296 -5.53 30.80 -1.68
CA TYR A 296 -6.70 31.31 -2.35
C TYR A 296 -7.74 30.20 -2.50
N GLY A 297 -8.95 30.44 -1.99
CA GLY A 297 -10.10 29.57 -2.21
C GLY A 297 -10.78 29.94 -3.53
N MET A 298 -10.61 29.12 -4.55
CA MET A 298 -11.11 29.38 -5.91
C MET A 298 -12.37 28.57 -6.19
N SER A 299 -13.36 29.21 -6.80
CA SER A 299 -14.56 28.56 -7.34
C SER A 299 -14.52 28.58 -8.86
N LYS A 300 -15.04 27.51 -9.48
CA LYS A 300 -15.32 27.46 -10.92
C LYS A 300 -16.82 27.45 -11.13
N ASP A 301 -17.37 28.58 -11.58
CA ASP A 301 -18.74 28.64 -12.06
C ASP A 301 -18.74 28.80 -13.60
N GLY A 302 -18.89 27.67 -14.29
CA GLY A 302 -18.81 27.61 -15.76
C GLY A 302 -17.44 28.01 -16.30
N ARG A 303 -17.35 29.18 -16.93
CA ARG A 303 -16.09 29.73 -17.50
C ARG A 303 -15.42 30.77 -16.62
N ASN A 304 -16.09 31.20 -15.55
CA ASN A 304 -15.57 32.21 -14.65
C ASN A 304 -14.81 31.54 -13.51
N THR A 305 -13.59 32.03 -13.27
CA THR A 305 -12.78 31.66 -12.11
C THR A 305 -12.90 32.77 -11.09
N GLU A 306 -13.39 32.43 -9.91
CA GLU A 306 -13.75 33.40 -8.88
C GLU A 306 -12.97 33.09 -7.60
N CYS A 307 -12.35 34.11 -6.99
CA CYS A 307 -11.69 33.96 -5.69
C CYS A 307 -12.71 34.29 -4.58
N LEU A 308 -12.94 33.34 -3.68
CA LEU A 308 -13.90 33.47 -2.58
C LEU A 308 -13.25 33.99 -1.30
N PHE A 309 -11.97 33.66 -1.07
CA PHE A 309 -11.18 34.16 0.04
C PHE A 309 -9.70 34.05 -0.25
N THR A 310 -8.91 34.91 0.41
CA THR A 310 -7.46 34.88 0.38
C THR A 310 -6.90 35.01 1.79
N SER A 311 -5.75 34.39 2.05
CA SER A 311 -5.03 34.59 3.30
C SER A 311 -3.53 34.55 3.06
N LYS A 312 -2.82 35.46 3.72
CA LYS A 312 -1.39 35.33 3.97
C LYS A 312 -1.19 34.44 5.19
N LEU A 313 -0.25 33.53 5.09
CA LEU A 313 0.04 32.51 6.09
C LEU A 313 1.48 32.70 6.55
N GLU A 314 1.70 32.62 7.85
CA GLU A 314 3.02 32.48 8.46
C GLU A 314 3.05 31.11 9.14
N ARG A 315 4.16 30.37 9.01
CA ARG A 315 4.30 29.00 9.55
C ARG A 315 3.87 28.90 11.02
N SER A 316 4.29 29.85 11.85
CA SER A 316 3.97 29.89 13.28
C SER A 316 2.46 29.97 13.57
N ILE A 317 1.70 30.64 12.69
CA ILE A 317 0.26 30.84 12.85
C ILE A 317 -0.52 29.65 12.27
N VAL A 318 0.05 28.92 11.31
CA VAL A 318 -0.59 27.72 10.72
C VAL A 318 -0.82 26.65 11.77
N GLU A 319 0.15 26.39 12.65
CA GLU A 319 0.00 25.45 13.75
C GLU A 319 -1.16 25.85 14.68
N ASP A 320 -1.21 27.11 15.12
CA ASP A 320 -2.30 27.62 15.95
C ASP A 320 -3.67 27.51 15.25
N ALA A 321 -3.72 27.80 13.95
CA ALA A 321 -4.94 27.71 13.15
C ALA A 321 -5.42 26.26 12.99
N CYS A 322 -4.51 25.29 12.88
CA CYS A 322 -4.85 23.87 12.82
C CYS A 322 -5.37 23.30 14.15
N HIS A 323 -5.08 23.94 15.29
CA HIS A 323 -5.67 23.58 16.58
C HIS A 323 -7.05 24.21 16.83
N ALA A 324 -7.58 25.00 15.88
CA ALA A 324 -8.89 25.60 16.00
C ALA A 324 -10.03 24.56 16.01
N ALA A 325 -11.15 24.91 16.64
CA ALA A 325 -12.29 24.00 16.75
C ALA A 325 -12.96 23.65 15.41
N ASN A 326 -12.79 24.50 14.39
CA ASN A 326 -13.36 24.34 13.06
C ASN A 326 -12.57 25.19 12.03
N GLY A 327 -12.78 24.93 10.74
CA GLY A 327 -12.08 25.58 9.64
C GLY A 327 -12.35 27.09 9.55
N LEU A 328 -13.56 27.54 9.85
CA LEU A 328 -13.86 28.98 9.83
C LEU A 328 -13.12 29.74 10.94
N ALA A 329 -13.01 29.16 12.13
CA ALA A 329 -12.19 29.71 13.21
C ALA A 329 -10.70 29.73 12.83
N ALA A 330 -10.22 28.69 12.13
CA ALA A 330 -8.87 28.66 11.60
C ALA A 330 -8.60 29.81 10.62
N LEU A 331 -9.50 30.06 9.66
CA LEU A 331 -9.38 31.20 8.74
C LEU A 331 -9.42 32.56 9.46
N GLN A 332 -10.18 32.67 10.55
CA GLN A 332 -10.19 33.89 11.37
C GLN A 332 -8.84 34.13 12.07
N ILE A 333 -8.21 33.07 12.61
CA ILE A 333 -6.87 33.13 13.21
C ILE A 333 -5.86 33.61 12.16
N LEU A 334 -5.96 33.09 10.93
CA LEU A 334 -5.13 33.49 9.80
C LEU A 334 -5.45 34.88 9.22
N LYS A 335 -6.50 35.55 9.72
CA LYS A 335 -6.98 36.84 9.22
C LYS A 335 -7.29 36.80 7.72
N ALA A 336 -7.94 35.72 7.28
CA ALA A 336 -8.38 35.59 5.90
C ALA A 336 -9.31 36.75 5.49
N THR A 337 -9.10 37.26 4.28
CA THR A 337 -9.94 38.29 3.67
C THR A 337 -11.02 37.61 2.83
N PHE A 338 -12.28 37.89 3.15
CA PHE A 338 -13.45 37.42 2.43
C PHE A 338 -14.61 38.40 2.62
N ASP A 339 -15.55 38.41 1.69
CA ASP A 339 -16.79 39.19 1.78
C ASP A 339 -18.01 38.27 1.68
N CYS A 340 -19.07 38.62 2.39
CA CYS A 340 -20.29 37.81 2.52
C CYS A 340 -21.54 38.68 2.46
N ASP A 341 -22.56 38.20 1.76
CA ASP A 341 -23.88 38.84 1.79
C ASP A 341 -24.63 38.60 3.12
N THR A 342 -25.85 39.15 3.24
CA THR A 342 -26.71 38.97 4.42
C THR A 342 -27.12 37.50 4.66
N SER A 343 -27.03 36.65 3.65
CA SER A 343 -27.30 35.22 3.69
C SER A 343 -26.05 34.37 3.98
N LEU A 344 -24.88 34.99 4.20
CA LEU A 344 -23.56 34.35 4.30
C LEU A 344 -23.08 33.66 3.02
N SER A 345 -23.58 34.07 1.86
CA SER A 345 -23.02 33.68 0.58
C SER A 345 -21.73 34.47 0.35
N LEU A 346 -20.64 33.76 0.04
CA LEU A 346 -19.35 34.35 -0.29
C LEU A 346 -19.45 35.15 -1.59
N ILE A 347 -18.92 36.37 -1.57
CA ILE A 347 -18.89 37.27 -2.73
C ILE A 347 -17.50 37.20 -3.36
N PRO A 348 -17.39 36.88 -4.66
CA PRO A 348 -16.11 36.87 -5.37
C PRO A 348 -15.42 38.22 -5.36
N PHE A 349 -14.09 38.21 -5.26
CA PHE A 349 -13.25 39.41 -5.47
C PHE A 349 -12.01 39.08 -6.28
N GLU A 350 -11.31 40.12 -6.75
CA GLU A 350 -10.06 39.97 -7.50
C GLU A 350 -8.93 39.52 -6.57
N SER A 351 -8.25 38.43 -6.94
CA SER A 351 -7.08 37.94 -6.20
C SER A 351 -5.82 38.61 -6.72
N ASP A 352 -5.10 39.29 -5.83
CA ASP A 352 -3.76 39.79 -6.14
C ASP A 352 -2.71 38.69 -5.94
N ASP A 353 -1.66 38.71 -6.78
CA ASP A 353 -0.49 37.88 -6.58
C ASP A 353 0.25 38.27 -5.29
N PRO A 354 1.09 37.37 -4.72
CA PRO A 354 1.88 37.69 -3.54
C PRO A 354 2.64 39.01 -3.69
N MET A 355 2.62 39.85 -2.66
CA MET A 355 3.31 41.16 -2.69
C MET A 355 4.81 41.02 -2.99
N GLU A 356 5.42 39.94 -2.50
CA GLU A 356 6.82 39.61 -2.71
C GLU A 356 7.14 39.21 -4.16
N TRP A 357 6.13 39.00 -4.99
CA TRP A 357 6.24 38.61 -6.39
C TRP A 357 6.02 39.77 -7.37
N ASP A 358 5.95 41.00 -6.86
CA ASP A 358 5.77 42.18 -7.71
C ASP A 358 6.89 42.28 -8.76
N ASN A 359 6.50 42.43 -10.03
CA ASN A 359 7.39 42.49 -11.20
C ASN A 359 8.28 41.25 -11.45
N VAL A 360 7.93 40.07 -10.93
CA VAL A 360 8.68 38.83 -11.20
C VAL A 360 8.41 38.32 -12.62
N GLU A 361 9.48 37.95 -13.34
CA GLU A 361 9.34 37.28 -14.63
C GLU A 361 8.64 35.93 -14.45
N THR A 362 7.58 35.68 -15.22
CA THR A 362 6.77 34.44 -15.17
C THR A 362 7.58 33.16 -15.37
N LYS A 363 8.77 33.22 -15.97
CA LYS A 363 9.69 32.08 -16.14
C LYS A 363 10.38 31.64 -14.85
N LEU A 364 10.47 32.52 -13.86
CA LEU A 364 11.11 32.26 -12.56
C LEU A 364 10.13 31.58 -11.60
N VAL A 365 8.83 31.77 -11.81
CA VAL A 365 7.77 31.10 -11.07
C VAL A 365 7.62 29.68 -11.61
N ARG A 366 7.66 28.70 -10.71
CA ARG A 366 7.43 27.30 -11.05
C ARG A 366 6.07 26.88 -10.54
N ASN A 367 5.36 26.08 -11.33
CA ASN A 367 3.96 25.70 -11.05
C ASN A 367 3.80 24.19 -11.08
N VAL A 368 2.92 23.67 -10.21
CA VAL A 368 2.41 22.29 -10.26
C VAL A 368 0.90 22.32 -10.09
N HIS A 369 0.20 21.42 -10.78
CA HIS A 369 -1.21 21.14 -10.58
C HIS A 369 -1.34 19.78 -9.92
N VAL A 370 -2.13 19.68 -8.85
CA VAL A 370 -2.37 18.42 -8.12
C VAL A 370 -3.86 18.19 -7.96
N ASP A 371 -4.33 17.01 -8.37
CA ASP A 371 -5.68 16.53 -8.12
C ASP A 371 -5.73 15.73 -6.80
N LEU A 372 -6.75 16.00 -5.98
CA LEU A 372 -6.94 15.44 -4.64
C LEU A 372 -8.23 14.59 -4.61
N PHE A 373 -8.13 13.35 -4.14
CA PHE A 373 -9.19 12.34 -4.21
C PHE A 373 -9.49 11.63 -2.89
#